data_AF-A0A9E1LY67-F1
#
_entry.id   AF-A0A9E1LY67-F1
#
_cell.length_a   1.000
_cell.length_b   1.000
_cell.length_c   1.000
_cell.angle_alpha   90.00
_cell.angle_beta   90.00
_cell.angle_gamma   90.00
#
_symmetry.space_group_name_H-M   'P 1'
#
loop_
_entity.id
_entity.type
_entity.pdbx_description
1 polymer ?
#
loop_
_entity_poly.entity_id
_entity_poly.type
_entity_poly.pdbx_seq_one_letter_code
_entity_poly.pdbx_strand_id
1 'polypeptide(L)'
;MFDIFNMLKKDEDKAVKQVTRETIIGDILDMDQSTAPYFMEIGMHCLGCPASRGESIEEACEVHGVDCDELLEKLNAHLASKKS
;
A
#
# COMPACT_ATOMS: atom_id res chain seq x y z
N MET A 1 -9.35 11.60 32.95
CA MET A 1 -10.21 10.83 32.02
C MET A 1 -10.11 11.36 30.58
N PHE A 2 -9.77 12.63 30.37
CA PHE A 2 -9.57 13.21 29.02
C PHE A 2 -8.24 12.82 28.33
N ASP A 3 -7.25 12.28 29.05
CA ASP A 3 -5.92 11.99 28.49
C ASP A 3 -5.79 10.64 27.77
N ILE A 4 -6.76 9.72 27.92
CA ILE A 4 -6.73 8.42 27.21
C ILE A 4 -7.06 8.63 25.73
N PHE A 5 -7.98 9.56 25.43
CA PHE A 5 -8.44 9.81 24.07
C PHE A 5 -7.33 10.41 23.19
N ASN A 6 -6.36 11.11 23.79
CA ASN A 6 -5.24 11.75 23.09
C ASN A 6 -4.02 10.82 22.90
N MET A 7 -3.97 9.69 23.61
CA MET A 7 -2.89 8.70 23.50
C MET A 7 -3.16 7.67 22.39
N LEU A 8 -4.44 7.44 22.05
CA LEU A 8 -4.85 6.57 20.94
C LEU A 8 -4.74 7.24 19.56
N LYS A 9 -4.64 8.58 19.53
CA LYS A 9 -4.55 9.37 18.30
C LYS A 9 -3.12 9.58 17.80
N LYS A 10 -2.11 9.18 18.58
CA LYS A 10 -0.70 9.52 18.29
C LYS A 10 -0.05 8.62 17.22
N ASP A 11 -0.75 7.55 16.81
CA ASP A 11 -0.25 6.60 15.82
C ASP A 11 -0.98 6.69 14.45
N GLU A 12 -1.93 7.64 14.26
CA GLU A 12 -2.69 7.79 13.00
C GLU A 12 -1.95 8.62 11.91
N ASP A 13 -0.83 9.29 12.24
CA ASP A 13 -0.12 10.18 11.32
C ASP A 13 1.26 9.67 10.88
N LYS A 14 1.46 8.34 10.80
CA LYS A 14 2.48 7.83 9.89
C LYS A 14 1.94 7.96 8.46
N ALA A 15 1.92 9.21 7.98
CA ALA A 15 1.84 9.47 6.56
C ALA A 15 3.05 8.79 5.93
N VAL A 16 2.87 7.57 5.43
CA VAL A 16 3.79 6.90 4.51
C VAL A 16 3.82 7.83 3.30
N LYS A 17 4.75 8.80 3.34
CA LYS A 17 4.85 9.84 2.31
C LYS A 17 5.14 9.21 0.95
N GLN A 18 5.70 8.01 0.96
CA GLN A 18 6.14 7.24 -0.18
C GLN A 18 6.04 5.75 0.16
N VAL A 19 5.42 4.99 -0.71
CA VAL A 19 5.39 3.52 -0.69
C VAL A 19 6.78 3.00 -1.11
N THR A 20 7.28 2.00 -0.40
CA THR A 20 8.57 1.33 -0.65
C THR A 20 8.36 -0.16 -0.93
N ARG A 21 9.43 -0.86 -1.34
CA ARG A 21 9.42 -2.30 -1.68
C ARG A 21 8.91 -3.18 -0.54
N GLU A 22 9.20 -2.77 0.69
CA GLU A 22 8.87 -3.45 1.94
C GLU A 22 7.46 -3.10 2.44
N THR A 23 6.77 -2.17 1.78
CA THR A 23 5.41 -1.79 2.17
C THR A 23 4.45 -2.93 1.85
N ILE A 24 3.57 -3.24 2.81
CA ILE A 24 2.59 -4.30 2.69
C ILE A 24 1.45 -3.85 1.77
N ILE A 25 1.03 -4.73 0.86
CA ILE A 25 -0.01 -4.44 -0.12
C ILE A 25 -1.34 -4.10 0.56
N GLY A 26 -1.67 -4.81 1.64
CA GLY A 26 -2.83 -4.51 2.49
C GLY A 26 -2.82 -3.07 3.01
N ASP A 27 -1.68 -2.59 3.51
CA ASP A 27 -1.54 -1.23 4.03
C ASP A 27 -1.74 -0.19 2.93
N ILE A 28 -1.25 -0.45 1.71
CA ILE A 28 -1.44 0.46 0.57
C ILE A 28 -2.90 0.54 0.15
N LEU A 29 -3.59 -0.59 0.12
CA LEU A 29 -5.02 -0.65 -0.20
C LEU A 29 -5.87 0.02 0.88
N ASP A 30 -5.46 -0.07 2.15
CA ASP A 30 -6.12 0.60 3.27
C ASP A 30 -5.85 2.12 3.26
N MET A 31 -4.67 2.55 2.80
CA MET A 31 -4.36 3.95 2.55
C MET A 31 -5.15 4.53 1.37
N ASP A 32 -5.19 3.82 0.24
CA ASP A 32 -5.97 4.21 -0.94
C ASP A 32 -6.39 3.00 -1.78
N GLN A 33 -7.67 2.64 -1.70
CA GLN A 33 -8.25 1.54 -2.47
C GLN A 33 -8.19 1.74 -3.99
N SER A 34 -8.03 2.98 -4.48
CA SER A 34 -7.88 3.23 -5.92
C SER A 34 -6.52 2.79 -6.47
N THR A 35 -5.62 2.30 -5.62
CA THR A 35 -4.40 1.60 -6.04
C THR A 35 -4.64 0.14 -6.47
N ALA A 36 -5.81 -0.43 -6.17
CA ALA A 36 -6.16 -1.81 -6.52
C ALA A 36 -5.93 -2.19 -8.00
N PRO A 37 -6.25 -1.34 -9.00
CA PRO A 37 -6.01 -1.65 -10.40
C PRO A 37 -4.55 -1.95 -10.73
N TYR A 38 -3.58 -1.25 -10.11
CA TYR A 38 -2.15 -1.48 -10.36
C TYR A 38 -1.73 -2.89 -9.91
N PHE A 39 -2.30 -3.41 -8.82
CA PHE A 39 -2.03 -4.78 -8.37
C PHE A 39 -2.77 -5.82 -9.22
N MET A 40 -3.98 -5.49 -9.70
CA MET A 40 -4.71 -6.38 -10.61
C MET A 40 -4.01 -6.54 -11.97
N GLU A 41 -3.39 -5.47 -12.48
CA GLU A 41 -2.60 -5.47 -13.72
C GLU A 41 -1.42 -6.46 -13.67
N ILE A 42 -0.80 -6.63 -12.50
CA ILE A 42 0.30 -7.60 -12.30
C ILE A 42 -0.20 -9.02 -11.98
N GLY A 43 -1.53 -9.23 -11.97
CA GLY A 43 -2.13 -10.55 -11.78
C GLY A 43 -2.68 -10.82 -10.37
N MET A 44 -2.58 -9.87 -9.44
CA MET A 44 -3.12 -10.02 -8.08
C MET A 44 -4.64 -9.75 -8.05
N HIS A 45 -5.43 -10.65 -8.62
CA HIS A 45 -6.89 -10.51 -8.66
C HIS A 45 -7.57 -10.77 -7.31
N CYS A 46 -6.83 -11.39 -6.38
CA CYS A 46 -7.33 -11.80 -5.07
C CYS A 46 -6.92 -10.83 -3.95
N LEU A 47 -7.07 -9.52 -4.16
CA LEU A 47 -6.71 -8.48 -3.17
C LEU A 47 -7.57 -8.50 -1.88
N GLY A 48 -8.59 -9.36 -1.81
CA GLY A 48 -9.36 -9.63 -0.60
C GLY A 48 -8.84 -10.82 0.22
N CYS A 49 -7.93 -11.63 -0.33
CA CYS A 49 -7.37 -12.77 0.38
C CYS A 49 -6.28 -12.31 1.37
N PRO A 50 -6.28 -12.81 2.63
CA PRO A 50 -5.25 -12.45 3.61
C PRO A 50 -3.81 -12.76 3.14
N ALA A 51 -3.63 -13.79 2.31
CA ALA A 51 -2.34 -14.11 1.70
C ALA A 51 -1.84 -12.96 0.82
N SER A 52 -2.61 -12.58 -0.20
CA SER A 52 -2.25 -11.50 -1.14
C SER A 52 -2.08 -10.14 -0.47
N ARG A 53 -2.85 -9.87 0.58
CA ARG A 53 -2.77 -8.61 1.34
C ARG A 53 -1.57 -8.57 2.29
N GLY A 54 -1.05 -9.73 2.68
CA GLY A 54 0.08 -9.84 3.60
C GLY A 54 1.46 -9.83 2.91
N GLU A 55 1.48 -9.89 1.58
CA GLU A 55 2.71 -9.80 0.78
C GLU A 55 3.23 -8.34 0.74
N SER A 56 4.55 -8.21 0.77
CA SER A 56 5.24 -6.97 0.39
C SER A 56 5.18 -6.75 -1.12
N ILE A 57 5.42 -5.51 -1.57
CA ILE A 57 5.54 -5.24 -3.01
C ILE A 57 6.65 -6.06 -3.63
N GLU A 58 7.81 -6.19 -2.97
CA GLU A 58 8.94 -6.96 -3.50
C GLU A 58 8.56 -8.42 -3.74
N GLU A 59 7.97 -9.08 -2.76
CA GLU A 59 7.51 -10.48 -2.88
C GLU A 59 6.48 -10.64 -4.00
N ALA A 60 5.51 -9.73 -4.10
CA ALA A 60 4.53 -9.77 -5.17
C ALA A 60 5.19 -9.59 -6.54
N CYS A 61 6.16 -8.68 -6.67
CA CYS A 61 6.90 -8.47 -7.91
C CYS A 61 7.73 -9.70 -8.30
N GLU A 62 8.35 -10.39 -7.33
CA GLU A 62 9.09 -11.63 -7.56
C GLU A 62 8.17 -12.77 -8.01
N VAL A 63 7.03 -12.96 -7.33
CA VAL A 63 6.05 -14.03 -7.65
C VAL A 63 5.38 -13.80 -9.00
N HIS A 64 5.08 -12.55 -9.34
CA HIS A 64 4.38 -12.17 -10.55
C HIS A 64 5.31 -11.78 -11.71
N GLY A 65 6.63 -11.73 -11.49
CA GLY A 65 7.65 -11.50 -12.51
C GLY A 65 7.58 -10.10 -13.14
N VAL A 66 7.30 -9.08 -12.33
CA VAL A 66 7.17 -7.69 -12.77
C VAL A 66 8.26 -6.80 -12.17
N ASP A 67 8.53 -5.67 -12.82
CA ASP A 67 9.50 -4.70 -12.31
C ASP A 67 8.92 -3.93 -11.10
N CYS A 68 9.58 -4.13 -9.96
CA CYS A 68 9.17 -3.52 -8.69
C CYS A 68 9.33 -2.00 -8.69
N ASP A 69 10.35 -1.46 -9.38
CA ASP A 69 10.59 -0.03 -9.46
C ASP A 69 9.53 0.66 -10.33
N GLU A 70 9.13 0.03 -11.44
CA GLU A 70 8.04 0.54 -12.27
C GLU A 70 6.69 0.57 -11.52
N LEU A 71 6.38 -0.48 -10.75
CA LEU A 71 5.17 -0.53 -9.94
C LEU A 71 5.19 0.54 -8.84
N LEU A 72 6.33 0.71 -8.16
CA LEU A 72 6.51 1.73 -7.13
C LEU A 72 6.39 3.15 -7.69
N GLU A 73 6.93 3.43 -8.87
CA GLU A 73 6.81 4.74 -9.51
C GLU A 73 5.34 5.07 -9.78
N LYS A 74 4.59 4.13 -10.36
CA LYS A 74 3.15 4.28 -10.63
C LYS A 74 2.35 4.52 -9.35
N LEU A 75 2.56 3.69 -8.33
CA LEU A 75 1.86 3.80 -7.05
C LEU A 75 2.15 5.14 -6.37
N ASN A 76 3.42 5.54 -6.30
CA ASN A 76 3.81 6.80 -5.68
C ASN A 76 3.32 8.02 -6.47
N ALA A 77 3.36 7.99 -7.80
CA ALA A 77 2.81 9.05 -8.64
C ALA A 77 1.29 9.22 -8.44
N HIS A 78 0.56 8.09 -8.37
CA HIS A 78 -0.87 8.07 -8.10
C HIS A 78 -1.19 8.68 -6.73
N LEU A 79 -0.52 8.22 -5.67
CA LEU A 79 -0.71 8.73 -4.31
C LEU A 79 -0.29 10.19 -4.16
N ALA A 80 0.72 10.65 -4.89
CA ALA A 80 1.14 12.05 -4.91
C ALA A 80 0.09 12.94 -5.60
N SER A 81 -0.52 12.48 -6.69
CA SER A 81 -1.53 13.25 -7.45
C SER A 81 -2.81 13.53 -6.66
N LYS A 82 -3.14 12.67 -5.69
CA LYS A 82 -4.33 12.81 -4.84
C LYS A 82 -4.15 13.75 -3.64
N LYS A 83 -2.95 14.21 -3.32
CA LYS A 83 -2.68 15.12 -2.19
C LYS A 83 -3.10 16.58 -2.48
N SER A 84 -4.18 16.81 -3.23
CA SER A 84 -4.72 18.15 -3.55
C SER A 84 -6.14 18.34 -3.03
#